data_AF-A0AAI9D6G7-F1
#
_entry.id   AF-A0AAI9D6G7-F1
#
_cell.length_a   1.000
_cell.length_b   1.000
_cell.length_c   1.000
_cell.angle_alpha   90.00
_cell.angle_beta   90.00
_cell.angle_gamma   90.00
#
_symmetry.space_group_name_H-M   'P 1'
#
loop_
_entity.id
_entity.type
_entity.pdbx_description
1 polymer ?
#
loop_
_entity_poly.entity_id
_entity_poly.type
_entity_poly.pdbx_seq_one_letter_code
_entity_poly.pdbx_strand_id
1 'polypeptide(L)'
;MSKESEKLIEQMESEIRLCFLGYLHPDMPRDIAERAASEMATEAIGRIIEHGASMGLSEVESMRHLLSSMKKTANVVTLGKTIH
;
A
#
# COMPACT_ATOMS: atom_id res chain seq x y z
N MET A 1 4.73 1.44 21.98
CA MET A 1 3.98 0.50 21.12
C MET A 1 4.08 -0.91 21.70
N SER A 2 3.12 -1.79 21.42
CA SER A 2 3.22 -3.20 21.81
C SER A 2 3.94 -4.00 20.72
N LYS A 3 4.52 -5.15 21.08
CA LYS A 3 5.13 -6.06 20.09
C LYS A 3 4.13 -6.54 19.02
N GLU A 4 2.85 -6.60 19.38
CA GLU A 4 1.78 -6.97 18.45
C GLU A 4 1.50 -5.86 17.43
N SER A 5 1.57 -4.58 17.83
CA SER A 5 1.40 -3.47 16.89
C SER A 5 2.58 -3.36 15.92
N GLU A 6 3.81 -3.61 16.37
CA GLU A 6 5.00 -3.62 15.50
C GLU A 6 4.89 -4.71 14.42
N LYS A 7 4.58 -5.95 14.83
CA LYS A 7 4.38 -7.06 13.90
C LYS A 7 3.25 -6.80 12.90
N LEU A 8 2.17 -6.15 13.35
CA LEU A 8 1.06 -5.79 12.47
C LEU A 8 1.49 -4.73 11.45
N ILE A 9 2.26 -3.72 11.86
CA ILE A 9 2.80 -2.69 10.97
C ILE A 9 3.69 -3.35 9.90
N GLU A 10 4.65 -4.17 10.28
CA GLU A 10 5.52 -4.89 9.33
C GLU A 10 4.72 -5.74 8.31
N GLN A 11 3.65 -6.40 8.77
CA GLN A 11 2.76 -7.15 7.89
C GLN A 11 2.04 -6.24 6.88
N MET A 12 1.53 -5.09 7.33
CA MET A 12 0.85 -4.13 6.46
C MET A 12 1.82 -3.49 5.46
N GLU A 13 3.04 -3.13 5.88
CA GLU A 13 4.09 -2.62 4.98
C GLU A 13 4.41 -3.63 3.86
N SER A 14 4.56 -4.90 4.23
CA SER A 14 4.81 -5.99 3.28
C SER A 14 3.66 -6.17 2.29
N GLU A 15 2.41 -6.10 2.77
CA GLU A 15 1.23 -6.22 1.91
C GLU A 15 1.09 -5.03 0.94
N ILE A 16 1.34 -3.80 1.41
CA ILE A 16 1.34 -2.59 0.56
C ILE A 16 2.40 -2.70 -0.53
N ARG A 17 3.62 -3.15 -0.20
CA ARG A 17 4.69 -3.38 -1.18
C ARG A 17 4.28 -4.40 -2.23
N LEU A 18 3.64 -5.50 -1.82
CA LEU A 18 3.14 -6.52 -2.75
C LEU A 18 2.04 -5.98 -3.67
N CYS A 19 1.15 -5.11 -3.16
CA CYS A 19 0.15 -4.45 -4.01
C CYS A 19 0.83 -3.57 -5.07
N PHE A 20 1.82 -2.76 -4.71
CA PHE A 20 2.57 -1.95 -5.68
C PHE A 20 3.32 -2.78 -6.71
N LEU A 21 3.94 -3.89 -6.29
CA LEU A 21 4.60 -4.81 -7.21
C LEU A 21 3.60 -5.36 -8.26
N GLY A 22 2.36 -5.64 -7.85
CA GLY A 22 1.28 -6.06 -8.75
C GLY A 22 0.76 -4.97 -9.71
N TYR A 23 1.10 -3.69 -9.49
CA TYR A 23 0.76 -2.59 -10.40
C TYR A 23 1.84 -2.29 -11.44
N LEU A 24 3.05 -2.82 -11.25
CA LEU A 24 4.16 -2.61 -12.18
C LEU A 24 4.00 -3.48 -13.43
N HIS A 25 4.59 -3.02 -14.54
CA HIS A 25 4.53 -3.74 -15.81
C HIS A 25 5.24 -5.11 -15.69
N PRO A 26 4.65 -6.21 -16.19
CA PRO A 26 5.21 -7.55 -16.04
C PRO A 26 6.59 -7.72 -16.70
N ASP A 27 6.87 -6.96 -17.77
CA ASP A 27 8.17 -6.99 -18.46
C ASP A 27 9.26 -6.18 -17.74
N MET A 28 8.93 -5.48 -16.65
CA MET A 28 9.93 -4.76 -15.86
C MET A 28 10.89 -5.77 -15.21
N PRO A 29 12.21 -5.56 -15.29
CA PRO A 29 13.17 -6.42 -14.60
C PRO A 29 12.87 -6.52 -13.11
N ARG A 30 12.94 -7.75 -12.57
CA ARG A 30 12.46 -8.05 -11.21
C ARG A 30 13.09 -7.17 -10.13
N ASP A 31 14.39 -6.95 -10.21
CA ASP A 31 15.15 -6.12 -9.28
C ASP A 31 14.73 -4.64 -9.32
N ILE A 32 14.43 -4.13 -10.52
CA ILE A 32 13.88 -2.77 -10.71
C ILE A 32 12.45 -2.72 -10.16
N ALA A 33 11.63 -3.72 -10.44
CA ALA A 33 10.25 -3.77 -9.97
C ALA A 33 10.16 -3.83 -8.44
N GLU A 34 10.98 -4.65 -7.79
CA GLU A 34 11.04 -4.75 -6.33
C GLU A 34 11.51 -3.44 -5.68
N ARG A 35 12.48 -2.75 -6.30
CA ARG A 35 12.95 -1.44 -5.83
C ARG A 35 11.86 -0.38 -5.97
N ALA A 36 11.25 -0.27 -7.16
CA ALA A 36 10.18 0.68 -7.42
C ALA A 36 8.98 0.45 -6.49
N ALA A 37 8.56 -0.81 -6.29
CA ALA A 37 7.49 -1.15 -5.36
C ALA A 37 7.80 -0.76 -3.92
N SER A 38 9.06 -0.93 -3.49
CA SER A 38 9.51 -0.55 -2.15
C SER A 38 9.49 0.97 -1.96
N GLU A 39 10.04 1.73 -2.91
CA GLU A 39 10.06 3.20 -2.87
C GLU A 39 8.64 3.78 -2.86
N MET A 40 7.75 3.27 -3.73
CA MET A 40 6.34 3.68 -3.75
C MET A 40 5.61 3.34 -2.45
N ALA A 41 5.86 2.15 -1.88
CA ALA A 41 5.26 1.76 -0.60
C ALA A 41 5.70 2.69 0.53
N THR A 42 7.00 2.98 0.65
CA THR A 42 7.52 3.91 1.66
C THR A 42 6.88 5.28 1.56
N GLU A 43 6.83 5.85 0.36
CA GLU A 43 6.22 7.18 0.14
C GLU A 43 4.72 7.18 0.45
N ALA A 44 3.97 6.17 -0.02
CA ALA A 44 2.54 6.08 0.22
C ALA A 44 2.19 5.92 1.71
N ILE A 45 3.00 5.12 2.43
CA ILE A 45 2.85 4.90 3.87
C ILE A 45 3.14 6.19 4.63
N GLY A 46 4.25 6.87 4.31
CA GLY A 46 4.60 8.16 4.92
C GLY A 46 3.47 9.18 4.76
N ARG A 47 2.96 9.34 3.53
CA ARG A 47 1.87 10.28 3.24
C ARG A 47 0.57 9.94 3.94
N ILE A 48 0.17 8.67 3.98
CA ILE A 48 -1.11 8.31 4.61
C ILE A 48 -1.03 8.43 6.13
N ILE A 49 0.14 8.16 6.74
CA ILE A 49 0.35 8.37 8.17
C ILE A 49 0.30 9.85 8.51
N GLU A 50 0.99 10.71 7.74
CA GLU A 50 0.94 12.16 7.94
C GLU A 50 -0.49 12.71 7.79
N HIS A 51 -1.18 12.29 6.73
CA HIS A 51 -2.55 12.69 6.50
C HIS A 51 -3.49 12.18 7.61
N GLY A 52 -3.37 10.92 8.00
CA GLY A 52 -4.17 10.33 9.07
C GLY A 52 -3.94 11.01 10.41
N ALA A 53 -2.69 11.34 10.74
CA ALA A 53 -2.36 12.10 11.94
C ALA A 53 -3.05 13.48 11.96
N SER A 54 -3.12 14.17 10.81
CA SER A 54 -3.86 15.44 10.69
C SER A 54 -5.37 15.29 10.93
N MET A 55 -5.90 14.08 10.85
CA MET A 55 -7.30 13.72 11.09
C MET A 55 -7.52 13.00 12.44
N GLY A 56 -6.48 12.85 13.27
CA GLY A 56 -6.56 12.16 14.56
C GLY A 56 -6.56 10.64 14.48
N LEU A 57 -6.14 10.05 13.35
CA LEU A 57 -6.01 8.61 13.17
C LEU A 57 -4.63 8.12 13.65
N SER A 58 -4.59 6.88 14.14
CA SER A 58 -3.34 6.17 14.39
C SER A 58 -2.67 5.72 13.09
N GLU A 59 -1.38 5.39 13.16
CA GLU A 59 -0.64 4.80 12.04
C GLU A 59 -1.31 3.54 11.50
N VAL A 60 -1.74 2.65 12.41
CA VAL A 60 -2.42 1.39 12.07
C VAL A 60 -3.73 1.64 11.34
N GLU A 61 -4.54 2.59 11.80
CA GLU A 61 -5.79 2.96 11.12
C GLU A 61 -5.52 3.52 9.73
N SER A 62 -4.55 4.44 9.63
CA SER A 62 -4.13 5.06 8.37
C SER A 62 -3.65 4.03 7.35
N MET A 63 -2.81 3.08 7.76
CA MET A 63 -2.34 1.99 6.91
C MET A 63 -3.46 1.02 6.51
N ARG A 64 -4.41 0.72 7.41
CA ARG A 64 -5.61 -0.07 7.07
C ARG A 64 -6.47 0.62 6.02
N HIS A 65 -6.64 1.93 6.11
CA HIS A 65 -7.35 2.71 5.10
C HIS A 65 -6.65 2.65 3.73
N LEU A 66 -5.32 2.79 3.70
CA LEU A 66 -4.54 2.64 2.48
C LEU A 66 -4.72 1.27 1.85
N LEU A 67 -4.51 0.19 2.62
CA LEU A 67 -4.69 -1.19 2.16
C LEU A 67 -6.10 -1.46 1.63
N SER A 68 -7.13 -0.96 2.32
CA SER A 68 -8.52 -1.09 1.88
C SER A 68 -8.75 -0.40 0.53
N SER A 69 -8.18 0.79 0.34
CA SER A 69 -8.24 1.53 -0.92
C SER A 69 -7.54 0.78 -2.05
N MET A 70 -6.31 0.31 -1.83
CA MET A 70 -5.53 -0.42 -2.83
C MET A 70 -6.21 -1.72 -3.28
N LYS A 71 -6.75 -2.50 -2.34
CA LYS A 71 -7.49 -3.74 -2.65
C LYS A 71 -8.79 -3.48 -3.41
N LYS A 72 -9.51 -2.39 -3.11
CA LYS A 72 -10.69 -1.97 -3.88
C LYS A 72 -10.31 -1.61 -5.32
N THR A 73 -9.23 -0.85 -5.50
CA THR A 73 -8.76 -0.45 -6.83
C THR A 73 -8.28 -1.64 -7.65
N ALA A 74 -7.57 -2.59 -7.04
CA ALA A 74 -7.18 -3.84 -7.71
C ALA A 74 -8.39 -4.63 -8.23
N ASN A 75 -9.49 -4.67 -7.45
CA ASN A 75 -10.75 -5.26 -7.88
C ASN A 75 -11.42 -4.48 -9.04
N VAL A 76 -11.32 -3.15 -9.08
CA VAL A 76 -11.87 -2.34 -10.19
C VAL A 76 -11.06 -2.52 -11.47
N VAL A 77 -9.74 -2.59 -11.39
CA VAL A 77 -8.85 -2.81 -12.55
C VAL A 77 -9.05 -4.22 -13.13
N THR A 78 -9.28 -5.23 -12.30
CA THR A 78 -9.63 -6.60 -12.76
C THR A 78 -11.06 -6.70 -13.31
N LEU A 79 -11.98 -5.81 -12.92
CA LEU A 79 -13.37 -5.80 -13.38
C LEU A 79 -13.61 -5.09 -14.71
N GLY A 80 -12.58 -4.52 -15.35
CA GLY A 80 -12.65 -4.07 -16.74
C GLY A 80 -13.92 -3.28 -17.10
N LYS A 81 -14.44 -2.44 -16.19
CA LYS A 81 -15.56 -1.57 -16.50
C LYS A 81 -15.00 -0.24 -16.98
N THR A 82 -14.83 -0.17 -18.29
CA THR A 82 -14.82 1.05 -19.08
C THR A 82 -15.91 1.97 -18.54
N ILE A 83 -15.53 3.08 -17.92
CA ILE A 83 -16.44 4.19 -17.71
C ILE A 83 -16.54 4.87 -19.08
N HIS A 84 -17.67 4.65 -19.75
CA HIS A 84 -18.07 5.36 -20.97
C HIS A 84 -18.61 6.75 -20.62
#